data_AF-A0A1S8WJ84-F1
#
_entry.id   AF-A0A1S8WJ84-F1
#
_cell.length_a   1.000
_cell.length_b   1.000
_cell.length_c   1.000
_cell.angle_alpha   90.00
_cell.angle_beta   90.00
_cell.angle_gamma   90.00
#
_symmetry.space_group_name_H-M   'P 1'
#
loop_
_entity.id
_entity.type
_entity.pdbx_description
1 polymer ?
#
loop_
_entity_poly.entity_id
_entity_poly.type
_entity_poly.pdbx_seq_one_letter_code
_entity_poly.pdbx_strand_id
1 'polypeptide(L)'
;MPKTYPFTLDPFQQQAILCIDNGQSVLVSAHTSAGKTVVAEYAVARSLKRRQRVIYTTPIKALSNQKFREFTAEFKDVGLMTGDITINPEATVLIMTTEILRSMLY
;
A
#
# COMPACT_ATOMS: atom_id res chain seq x y z
N MET A 1 4.39 -13.90 10.84
CA MET A 1 3.65 -13.04 9.88
C MET A 1 4.58 -11.92 9.41
N PRO A 2 4.47 -11.44 8.16
CA PRO A 2 5.33 -10.38 7.61
C PRO A 2 5.18 -9.03 8.31
N LYS A 3 4.09 -8.79 9.07
CA LYS A 3 3.91 -7.64 9.97
C LYS A 3 3.13 -8.07 11.23
N THR A 4 3.42 -7.46 12.38
CA THR A 4 2.72 -7.67 13.66
C THR A 4 2.07 -6.37 14.11
N TYR A 5 0.87 -6.46 14.70
CA TYR A 5 0.10 -5.29 15.16
C TYR A 5 -0.03 -5.32 16.69
N PRO A 6 0.02 -4.16 17.38
CA PRO A 6 -0.12 -4.08 18.84
C PRO A 6 -1.58 -4.22 19.33
N PHE A 7 -2.50 -4.58 18.43
CA PHE A 7 -3.93 -4.73 18.69
C PHE A 7 -4.43 -6.01 18.02
N THR A 8 -5.59 -6.48 18.47
CA THR A 8 -6.26 -7.63 17.84
C THR A 8 -6.88 -7.20 16.52
N LEU A 9 -6.58 -7.95 15.47
CA LEU A 9 -7.14 -7.71 14.14
C LEU A 9 -8.64 -8.01 14.12
N ASP A 10 -9.43 -7.13 13.51
CA ASP A 10 -10.85 -7.40 13.28
C ASP A 10 -11.05 -8.58 12.31
N PRO A 11 -12.17 -9.31 12.39
CA PRO A 11 -12.42 -10.48 11.55
C PRO A 11 -12.26 -10.20 10.04
N PHE A 12 -12.70 -9.03 9.57
CA PHE A 12 -12.57 -8.67 8.15
C PHE A 12 -11.10 -8.44 7.74
N GLN A 13 -10.26 -7.93 8.65
CA GLN A 13 -8.84 -7.72 8.41
C GLN A 13 -8.12 -9.06 8.32
N GLN A 14 -8.44 -9.98 9.24
CA GLN A 14 -7.91 -11.36 9.23
C GLN A 14 -8.26 -12.10 7.93
N GLN A 15 -9.53 -12.01 7.51
CA GLN A 15 -9.99 -12.65 6.27
C GLN A 15 -9.28 -12.07 5.04
N ALA A 16 -9.14 -10.74 4.96
CA ALA A 16 -8.44 -10.11 3.85
C ALA A 16 -6.96 -10.47 3.81
N ILE A 17 -6.31 -10.56 4.98
CA ILE A 17 -4.92 -11.02 5.13
C ILE A 17 -4.77 -12.47 4.65
N LEU A 18 -5.72 -13.35 4.99
CA LEU A 18 -5.72 -14.73 4.52
C LEU A 18 -5.83 -14.83 2.99
N CYS A 19 -6.74 -14.06 2.38
CA CYS A 19 -6.85 -13.98 0.92
C CYS A 19 -5.53 -13.52 0.29
N ILE A 20 -4.92 -12.48 0.86
CA ILE A 20 -3.61 -12.00 0.43
C ILE A 20 -2.61 -13.15 0.54
N ASP A 21 -2.49 -13.83 1.69
CA ASP A 21 -1.55 -14.94 1.92
C ASP A 21 -1.71 -16.13 0.96
N ASN A 22 -2.92 -16.36 0.47
CA ASN A 22 -3.20 -17.35 -0.57
C ASN A 22 -2.85 -16.87 -2.00
N GLY A 23 -2.36 -15.64 -2.15
CA GLY A 23 -2.04 -15.05 -3.46
C GLY A 23 -3.28 -14.61 -4.24
N GLN A 24 -4.40 -14.37 -3.54
CA GLN A 24 -5.67 -13.99 -4.14
C GLN A 24 -5.85 -12.46 -4.08
N SER A 25 -6.55 -11.92 -5.08
CA SER A 25 -7.01 -10.52 -5.05
C SER A 25 -8.16 -10.37 -4.04
N VAL A 26 -8.24 -9.22 -3.38
CA VAL A 26 -9.28 -8.93 -2.38
C VAL A 26 -9.81 -7.50 -2.53
N LEU A 27 -11.13 -7.33 -2.44
CA LEU A 27 -11.81 -6.04 -2.32
C LEU A 27 -12.32 -5.90 -0.88
N VAL A 28 -11.89 -4.85 -0.19
CA VAL A 28 -12.32 -4.56 1.19
C VAL A 28 -13.29 -3.39 1.20
N SER A 29 -14.56 -3.67 1.49
CA SER A 29 -15.59 -2.64 1.68
C SER A 29 -15.84 -2.42 3.17
N ALA A 30 -15.37 -1.29 3.70
CA ALA A 30 -15.55 -0.89 5.09
C ALA A 30 -15.47 0.64 5.23
N HIS A 31 -15.96 1.20 6.33
CA HIS A 31 -15.87 2.65 6.60
C HIS A 31 -14.41 3.11 6.79
N THR A 32 -14.12 4.40 6.59
CA THR A 32 -12.74 4.95 6.66
C THR A 32 -12.06 4.68 7.99
N SER A 33 -12.79 4.80 9.09
CA SER A 33 -12.31 4.55 10.45
C SER A 33 -12.16 3.08 10.82
N ALA A 34 -12.55 2.13 9.95
CA ALA A 34 -12.52 0.69 10.27
C ALA A 34 -11.11 0.06 10.19
N GLY A 35 -10.07 0.82 9.82
CA GLY A 35 -8.70 0.30 9.80
C GLY A 35 -8.32 -0.47 8.52
N LYS A 36 -8.92 -0.14 7.37
CA LYS A 36 -8.54 -0.74 6.05
C LYS A 36 -7.04 -0.64 5.74
N THR A 37 -6.35 0.35 6.29
CA THR A 37 -4.91 0.55 6.12
C THR A 37 -4.08 -0.67 6.56
N VAL A 38 -4.54 -1.41 7.58
CA VAL A 38 -3.90 -2.65 8.05
C VAL A 38 -3.76 -3.69 6.92
N VAL A 39 -4.79 -3.84 6.10
CA VAL A 39 -4.78 -4.80 4.99
C VAL A 39 -3.77 -4.37 3.92
N ALA A 40 -3.72 -3.08 3.61
CA ALA A 40 -2.78 -2.55 2.62
C ALA A 40 -1.32 -2.66 3.09
N GLU A 41 -1.03 -2.30 4.34
CA GLU A 41 0.31 -2.43 4.92
C GLU A 41 0.78 -3.89 4.98
N TYR A 42 -0.12 -4.82 5.29
CA TYR A 42 0.19 -6.25 5.24
C TYR A 42 0.55 -6.70 3.82
N ALA A 43 -0.21 -6.26 2.81
CA ALA A 43 0.09 -6.56 1.40
C ALA A 43 1.47 -6.05 0.99
N VAL A 44 1.83 -4.83 1.41
CA VAL A 44 3.16 -4.25 1.17
C VAL A 44 4.25 -5.09 1.84
N ALA A 45 4.13 -5.35 3.14
CA ALA A 45 5.12 -6.11 3.91
C ALA A 45 5.33 -7.52 3.33
N ARG A 46 4.26 -8.19 2.92
CA ARG A 46 4.32 -9.52 2.32
C ARG A 46 5.04 -9.50 0.96
N SER A 47 4.73 -8.53 0.10
CA SER A 47 5.37 -8.38 -1.20
C SER A 47 6.86 -8.06 -1.07
N LEU A 48 7.23 -7.18 -0.12
CA LEU A 48 8.64 -6.89 0.18
C LEU A 48 9.39 -8.14 0.69
N LYS A 49 8.76 -8.94 1.55
CA LYS A 49 9.33 -10.25 1.98
C LYS A 49 9.55 -11.20 0.80
N ARG A 50 8.77 -11.08 -0.26
CA ARG A 50 8.89 -11.85 -1.52
C ARG A 50 9.79 -11.17 -2.56
N ARG A 51 10.47 -10.06 -2.21
CA ARG A 51 11.32 -9.27 -3.13
C ARG A 51 10.55 -8.77 -4.36
N GLN A 52 9.27 -8.44 -4.19
CA GLN A 52 8.40 -7.88 -5.22
C GLN A 52 8.27 -6.37 -5.03
N ARG A 53 8.02 -5.65 -6.14
CA ARG A 53 7.65 -4.23 -6.10
C ARG A 53 6.14 -4.08 -5.86
N VAL A 54 5.74 -2.99 -5.21
CA VAL A 54 4.35 -2.68 -4.88
C VAL A 54 4.01 -1.27 -5.32
N ILE A 55 2.84 -1.10 -5.93
CA ILE A 55 2.26 0.20 -6.25
C ILE A 55 1.07 0.44 -5.34
N TYR A 56 1.08 1.55 -4.61
CA TYR A 56 -0.02 2.04 -3.81
C TYR A 56 -0.62 3.27 -4.49
N THR A 57 -1.84 3.13 -5.01
CA THR A 57 -2.51 4.21 -5.73
C THR A 57 -3.40 5.05 -4.80
N THR A 58 -3.43 6.36 -5.04
CA THR A 58 -4.37 7.27 -4.40
C THR A 58 -5.10 8.11 -5.46
N PRO A 59 -6.31 8.63 -5.18
CA PRO A 59 -7.06 9.40 -6.17
C PRO A 59 -6.55 10.84 -6.34
N ILE A 60 -5.81 11.40 -5.37
CA ILE A 60 -5.34 12.79 -5.42
C ILE A 60 -3.95 12.98 -4.82
N LYS A 61 -3.22 13.97 -5.32
CA LYS A 61 -1.83 14.30 -4.90
C LYS A 61 -1.68 14.49 -3.39
N ALA A 62 -2.62 15.19 -2.75
CA ALA A 62 -2.57 15.45 -1.31
C ALA A 62 -2.54 14.15 -0.48
N LEU A 63 -3.32 13.15 -0.88
CA LEU A 63 -3.35 11.83 -0.24
C LEU A 63 -2.09 11.03 -0.56
N SER A 64 -1.55 11.12 -1.77
CA SER A 64 -0.24 10.53 -2.10
C SER A 64 0.86 11.08 -1.18
N ASN A 65 0.91 12.40 -0.97
CA ASN A 65 1.90 13.03 -0.07
C ASN A 65 1.73 12.59 1.39
N GLN A 66 0.48 12.48 1.86
CA GLN A 66 0.21 11.96 3.20
C GLN A 66 0.69 10.51 3.33
N LYS A 67 0.28 9.63 2.41
CA LYS A 67 0.66 8.22 2.42
C LYS A 67 2.15 8.03 2.25
N PHE A 68 2.82 8.88 1.48
CA PHE A 68 4.28 8.84 1.34
C PHE A 68 4.99 9.05 2.67
N ARG A 69 4.55 10.03 3.47
CA ARG A 69 5.10 10.25 4.82
C ARG A 69 4.83 9.07 5.75
N GLU A 70 3.60 8.57 5.76
CA GLU A 70 3.21 7.41 6.59
C GLU A 70 4.02 6.16 6.23
N PHE A 71 4.16 5.87 4.94
CA PHE A 71 4.88 4.68 4.47
C PHE A 71 6.39 4.82 4.61
N THR A 72 6.95 6.02 4.46
CA THR A 72 8.39 6.25 4.69
C THR A 72 8.77 6.07 6.16
N ALA A 73 7.83 6.34 7.08
CA ALA A 73 8.04 6.06 8.50
C ALA A 73 8.03 4.56 8.82
N GLU A 74 7.29 3.76 8.03
CA GLU A 74 7.08 2.33 8.24
C GLU A 74 8.05 1.44 7.43
N PHE A 75 8.39 1.86 6.20
CA PHE A 75 9.16 1.10 5.22
C PHE A 75 10.38 1.91 4.77
N LYS A 76 11.48 1.20 4.45
CA LYS A 76 12.77 1.85 4.16
C LYS A 76 12.90 2.42 2.74
N ASP A 77 12.30 1.75 1.76
CA ASP A 77 12.51 2.05 0.34
C ASP A 77 11.19 2.40 -0.33
N VAL A 78 10.82 3.67 -0.17
CA VAL A 78 9.55 4.23 -0.62
C VAL A 78 9.82 5.36 -1.61
N GLY A 79 9.08 5.38 -2.70
CA GLY A 79 9.08 6.42 -3.71
C GLY A 79 7.71 7.06 -3.87
N LEU A 80 7.69 8.22 -4.52
CA LEU A 80 6.49 9.00 -4.79
C LEU A 80 6.50 9.40 -6.26
N MET A 81 5.42 9.13 -6.98
CA MET A 81 5.22 9.60 -8.35
C MET A 81 3.87 10.30 -8.47
N THR A 82 3.92 11.60 -8.71
CA THR A 82 2.75 12.44 -8.98
C THR A 82 2.99 13.22 -10.26
N GLY A 83 1.97 13.90 -10.78
CA GLY A 83 2.13 14.74 -11.97
C GLY A 83 3.14 15.88 -11.82
N ASP A 84 3.46 16.29 -10.60
CA ASP A 84 4.36 17.44 -10.36
C ASP A 84 5.73 17.01 -9.80
N ILE A 85 5.77 15.92 -9.04
CA ILE A 85 6.93 15.51 -8.25
C ILE A 85 7.15 14.00 -8.44
N THR A 86 8.41 13.64 -8.70
CA THR A 86 8.91 12.26 -8.69
C THR A 86 10.07 12.15 -7.71
N ILE A 87 9.99 11.21 -6.76
CA ILE A 87 11.00 10.93 -5.74
C ILE A 87 11.25 9.42 -5.75
N ASN A 88 12.51 9.02 -5.85
CA ASN A 88 12.94 7.60 -5.81
C ASN A 88 12.05 6.67 -6.67
N PRO A 89 11.98 6.86 -8.00
CA PRO A 89 11.11 6.06 -8.88
C PRO A 89 11.49 4.57 -8.95
N GLU A 90 12.72 4.23 -8.56
CA GLU A 90 13.21 2.84 -8.49
C GLU A 90 12.87 2.14 -7.16
N ALA A 91 12.17 2.83 -6.25
CA ALA A 91 11.77 2.24 -4.98
C ALA A 91 10.95 0.95 -5.16
N THR A 92 11.10 0.05 -4.19
CA THR A 92 10.32 -1.17 -4.07
C THR A 92 8.86 -0.90 -3.70
N VAL A 93 8.57 0.19 -2.97
CA VAL A 93 7.20 0.65 -2.73
C VAL A 93 7.00 2.01 -3.40
N LEU A 94 6.12 2.08 -4.40
CA LEU A 94 5.78 3.32 -5.09
C LEU A 94 4.39 3.79 -4.71
N ILE A 95 4.31 5.03 -4.22
CA ILE A 95 3.04 5.72 -4.00
C ILE A 95 2.80 6.64 -5.19
N MET A 96 1.65 6.53 -5.83
CA MET A 96 1.33 7.34 -7.00
C MET A 96 -0.15 7.63 -7.14
N THR A 97 -0.51 8.58 -8.01
CA THR A 97 -1.92 8.76 -8.36
C THR A 97 -2.36 7.76 -9.42
N THR A 98 -3.67 7.53 -9.54
CA THR A 98 -4.24 6.63 -10.56
C THR A 98 -3.91 7.08 -12.00
N GLU A 99 -3.81 8.38 -12.24
CA GLU A 99 -3.45 8.95 -13.54
C GLU A 99 -2.01 8.62 -13.93
N ILE A 100 -1.08 8.66 -12.96
CA ILE A 100 0.32 8.31 -13.20
C ILE A 100 0.46 6.82 -13.52
N LEU A 101 -0.21 5.96 -12.74
CA LEU A 101 -0.24 4.53 -13.06
C LEU A 101 -0.80 4.29 -14.46
N ARG A 102 -1.90 4.98 -14.83
CA ARG A 102 -2.49 4.89 -16.15
C ARG A 102 -1.50 5.30 -17.25
N SER A 103 -0.77 6.40 -17.06
CA SER A 103 0.25 6.86 -18.02
C SER A 103 1.43 5.90 -18.18
N MET A 104 1.73 5.04 -17.20
CA MET A 104 2.79 4.03 -17.31
C MET A 104 2.34 2.76 -18.05
N LEU A 105 1.02 2.54 -18.18
CA LEU A 105 0.45 1.37 -18.85
C LEU A 105 0.18 1.59 -20.35
N TYR A 106 0.23 2.85 -20.80
CA TYR A 106 0.09 3.27 -22.20
C TYR A 106 1.45 3.63 -22.78
#